data_AF-A0A372E2R6-F1
#
_entry.id   AF-A0A372E2R6-F1
#
_cell.length_a   1.000
_cell.length_b   1.000
_cell.length_c   1.000
_cell.angle_alpha   90.00
_cell.angle_beta   90.00
_cell.angle_gamma   90.00
#
_symmetry.space_group_name_H-M   'P 1'
#
loop_
_entity.id
_entity.type
_entity.pdbx_description
1 polymer ?
#
loop_
_entity_poly.entity_id
_entity_poly.type
_entity_poly.pdbx_seq_one_letter_code
_entity_poly.pdbx_strand_id
1 'polypeptide(L)' 'MQLTTTHTNRINPAELRYLRTALAACTIGCRYSAMQAIVVYAHLHDGLELTDEAAYLTAEMAAAEATSNALHLSATAR' A
#
# COMPACT_ATOMS: atom_id res chain seq x y z
N MET A 1 14.93 26.36 -8.61
CA MET A 1 13.72 26.34 -7.76
C MET A 1 13.11 24.97 -7.88
N GLN A 2 13.31 24.13 -6.86
CA GLN A 2 12.78 22.78 -6.85
C GLN A 2 11.30 22.91 -6.45
N LEU A 3 10.39 22.77 -7.41
CA LEU A 3 8.97 22.64 -7.11
C LEU A 3 8.82 21.34 -6.32
N THR A 4 8.76 21.43 -5.00
CA THR A 4 8.10 20.42 -4.18
C THR A 4 6.63 20.46 -4.57
N THR A 5 6.26 19.70 -5.59
CA THR A 5 4.88 19.29 -5.79
C THR A 5 4.53 18.46 -4.58
N THR A 6 3.91 19.09 -3.58
CA THR A 6 3.10 18.37 -2.59
C THR A 6 2.05 17.66 -3.42
N HIS A 7 2.34 16.41 -3.81
CA HIS A 7 1.33 15.50 -4.30
C HIS A 7 0.39 15.32 -3.12
N THR A 8 -0.61 16.18 -3.06
CA THR A 8 -1.83 15.88 -2.32
C THR A 8 -2.42 14.73 -3.11
N ASN A 9 -1.93 13.50 -2.88
CA ASN A 9 -2.51 12.28 -3.43
C ASN A 9 -3.97 12.36 -3.05
N ARG A 10 -4.81 12.70 -4.03
CA ARG A 10 -6.26 12.67 -3.86
C ARG A 10 -6.62 11.20 -3.96
N ILE A 11 -6.31 10.48 -2.88
CA ILE A 11 -6.65 9.07 -2.76
C ILE A 11 -8.15 8.97 -2.96
N ASN A 12 -8.54 8.22 -3.97
CA ASN A 12 -9.93 7.94 -4.22
C ASN A 12 -10.37 6.84 -3.23
N PRO A 13 -11.31 7.12 -2.32
CA PRO A 13 -11.71 6.16 -1.29
C PRO A 13 -12.34 4.89 -1.88
N ALA A 14 -12.94 4.95 -3.08
CA ALA A 14 -13.51 3.78 -3.75
C ALA A 14 -12.41 2.86 -4.30
N GLU A 15 -11.41 3.44 -4.96
CA GLU A 15 -10.25 2.73 -5.52
C GLU A 15 -9.38 2.14 -4.41
N LEU A 16 -9.18 2.87 -3.31
CA LEU A 16 -8.48 2.35 -2.14
C LEU A 16 -9.23 1.14 -1.56
N ARG A 17 -10.56 1.21 -1.46
CA ARG A 17 -11.37 0.08 -0.97
C ARG A 17 -11.27 -1.13 -1.89
N TYR A 18 -11.31 -0.91 -3.21
CA TYR A 18 -11.09 -1.97 -4.19
C TYR A 18 -9.74 -2.66 -3.99
N LEU A 19 -8.66 -1.87 -3.95
CA LEU A 19 -7.30 -2.38 -3.83
C LEU A 19 -7.10 -3.14 -2.50
N ARG A 20 -7.61 -2.60 -1.38
CA ARG A 20 -7.59 -3.29 -0.08
C ARG A 20 -8.32 -4.63 -0.11
N THR A 21 -9.48 -4.68 -0.74
CA THR A 21 -10.30 -5.90 -0.80
C THR A 21 -9.60 -6.97 -1.63
N ALA A 22 -9.04 -6.60 -2.78
CA ALA A 22 -8.27 -7.51 -3.61
C ALA A 22 -7.02 -8.02 -2.88
N LEU A 23 -6.30 -7.14 -2.17
CA LEU A 23 -5.09 -7.50 -1.41
C LEU A 23 -5.38 -8.38 -0.20
N ALA A 24 -6.56 -8.25 0.42
CA ALA A 24 -6.97 -9.07 1.55
C ALA A 24 -7.13 -10.56 1.18
N ALA A 25 -7.40 -10.86 -0.10
CA ALA A 25 -7.43 -12.24 -0.61
C ALA A 25 -6.04 -12.85 -0.80
N CYS A 26 -4.97 -12.05 -0.69
CA CYS A 26 -3.60 -12.50 -0.91
C CYS A 26 -2.91 -12.93 0.40
N THR A 27 -1.98 -13.88 0.29
CA THR A 27 -1.11 -14.30 1.39
C THR A 27 -0.24 -13.13 1.87
N ILE A 28 -0.02 -13.05 3.20
CA ILE A 28 0.71 -11.93 3.83
C ILE A 28 2.09 -11.73 3.20
N GLY A 29 2.85 -12.81 2.99
CA GLY A 29 4.21 -12.75 2.44
C GLY A 29 4.29 -12.31 0.97
N CYS A 30 3.17 -12.22 0.26
CA CYS A 30 3.13 -11.87 -1.15
C CYS A 30 2.43 -10.52 -1.41
N ARG A 31 2.00 -9.80 -0.36
CA ARG A 31 1.17 -8.58 -0.51
C ARG A 31 1.82 -7.52 -1.40
N TYR A 32 3.13 -7.28 -1.29
CA TYR A 32 3.81 -6.31 -2.16
C TYR A 32 3.73 -6.68 -3.64
N SER A 33 4.06 -7.93 -3.99
CA SER A 33 4.00 -8.42 -5.36
C SER A 33 2.56 -8.50 -5.88
N ALA A 34 1.62 -8.91 -5.03
CA ALA A 34 0.21 -8.97 -5.36
C ALA A 34 -0.37 -7.58 -5.64
N MET A 35 -0.02 -6.58 -4.83
CA MET A 35 -0.43 -5.20 -5.04
C MET A 35 0.04 -4.68 -6.40
N GLN A 36 1.31 -4.91 -6.77
CA GLN A 36 1.81 -4.54 -8.09
C GLN A 36 1.04 -5.22 -9.21
N ALA A 37 0.76 -6.52 -9.09
CA ALA A 37 -0.01 -7.26 -10.10
C ALA A 37 -1.45 -6.71 -10.24
N ILE A 38 -2.11 -6.38 -9.12
CA ILE A 38 -3.47 -5.82 -9.11
C ILE A 38 -3.48 -4.45 -9.80
N VAL A 39 -2.51 -3.57 -9.48
CA VAL A 39 -2.41 -2.23 -10.10
C VAL A 39 -2.23 -2.36 -11.62
N VAL A 40 -1.33 -3.22 -12.07
CA VAL A 40 -1.09 -3.45 -13.51
C VAL A 40 -2.34 -4.01 -14.19
N TYR A 41 -3.00 -5.00 -13.58
CA TYR A 41 -4.22 -5.58 -14.12
C TYR A 41 -5.34 -4.55 -14.24
N ALA A 42 -5.58 -3.77 -13.19
CA ALA A 42 -6.63 -2.75 -13.15
C ALA A 42 -6.39 -1.63 -14.18
N HIS A 43 -5.14 -1.23 -14.40
CA HIS A 43 -4.78 -0.28 -15.45
C HIS A 43 -5.05 -0.86 -16.85
N LEU A 44 -4.60 -2.08 -17.12
CA LEU A 44 -4.71 -2.70 -18.46
C LEU A 44 -6.16 -3.10 -18.82
N HIS A 45 -6.95 -3.55 -17.85
CA HIS A 45 -8.28 -4.11 -18.10
C HIS A 45 -9.40 -3.09 -17.84
N ASP A 46 -9.29 -2.30 -16.77
CA ASP A 46 -10.38 -1.43 -16.30
C ASP A 46 -10.07 0.06 -16.50
N GLY A 47 -8.85 0.41 -16.95
CA GLY A 47 -8.40 1.80 -17.12
C GLY A 47 -8.27 2.56 -15.80
N LEU A 48 -8.11 1.85 -14.67
CA LEU A 48 -8.00 2.43 -13.34
C LEU A 48 -6.55 2.77 -12.99
N GLU A 49 -6.32 3.99 -12.50
CA GLU A 49 -5.01 4.48 -12.05
C GLU A 49 -4.86 4.35 -10.52
N LEU A 50 -4.47 3.16 -10.06
CA LEU A 50 -4.38 2.85 -8.63
C LEU A 50 -3.01 3.17 -7.99
N THR A 51 -2.17 3.99 -8.66
CA THR A 51 -0.77 4.22 -8.24
C THR A 51 -0.68 4.92 -6.90
N ASP A 52 -1.58 5.86 -6.63
CA ASP A 52 -1.59 6.65 -5.40
C ASP A 52 -2.11 5.84 -4.21
N GLU A 53 -3.13 5.02 -4.44
CA GLU A 53 -3.71 4.06 -3.49
C GLU A 53 -2.68 2.99 -3.13
N ALA A 54 -1.95 2.49 -4.12
CA ALA A 54 -0.88 1.51 -3.90
C ALA A 54 0.28 2.12 -3.11
N ALA A 55 0.69 3.35 -3.42
CA ALA A 55 1.72 4.06 -2.65
C ALA A 55 1.29 4.27 -1.19
N TYR A 56 0.02 4.62 -0.97
CA TYR A 56 -0.54 4.75 0.38
C TYR A 56 -0.53 3.42 1.14
N LEU A 57 -1.01 2.33 0.54
CA LEU A 57 -1.01 1.01 1.19
C LEU A 57 0.41 0.50 1.46
N THR A 58 1.35 0.78 0.57
CA THR A 58 2.77 0.48 0.77
C THR A 58 3.31 1.17 2.03
N ALA A 59 2.99 2.45 2.20
CA ALA A 59 3.41 3.22 3.37
C ALA A 59 2.74 2.72 4.67
N GLU A 60 1.45 2.36 4.62
CA GLU A 60 0.73 1.79 5.75
C GLU A 60 1.31 0.43 6.18
N MET A 61 1.64 -0.43 5.23
CA MET A 61 2.28 -1.73 5.49
C MET A 61 3.66 -1.54 6.13
N ALA A 62 4.48 -0.63 5.59
CA ALA A 62 5.80 -0.33 6.14
C ALA A 62 5.73 0.22 7.57
N ALA A 63 4.74 1.09 7.86
CA ALA A 63 4.50 1.60 9.21
C ALA A 63 4.06 0.50 10.20
N ALA A 64 3.22 -0.43 9.75
CA ALA A 64 2.79 -1.58 10.55
C ALA A 64 3.95 -2.52 10.87
N GLU A 65 4.82 -2.82 9.90
CA GLU A 65 6.02 -3.63 10.09
C GLU A 65 7.00 -2.96 11.06
N ALA A 66 7.26 -1.66 10.91
CA ALA A 66 8.11 -0.90 11.84
C ALA A 66 7.58 -0.94 13.27
N THR A 67 6.26 -0.82 13.45
CA THR A 67 5.60 -0.89 14.76
C THR A 67 5.72 -2.29 15.37
N SER A 68 5.50 -3.34 14.58
CA SER A 68 5.65 -4.73 15.01
C SER A 68 7.08 -5.03 15.47
N ASN A 69 8.08 -4.56 14.72
CA ASN A 69 9.50 -4.76 15.06
C ASN A 69 9.88 -4.02 16.35
N ALA A 70 9.36 -2.82 16.58
CA ALA A 70 9.59 -2.08 17.82
C ALA A 70 9.00 -2.78 19.06
N LEU A 71 7.80 -3.35 18.93
CA LEU A 71 7.17 -4.19 19.97
C LEU A 71 8.01 -5.44 20.28
N HIS A 72 8.56 -6.09 19.26
CA HIS A 72 9.36 -7.30 19.46
C HIS A 72 10.71 -7.02 20.14
N LEU A 73 11.38 -5.91 19.81
CA LEU A 73 12.61 -5.48 20.49
C LEU A 73 12.36 -5.12 21.96
N SER A 74 11.28 -4.38 22.24
CA SER A 74 10.95 -3.99 23.62
C SER A 74 10.54 -5.18 24.50
N ALA A 75 9.96 -6.24 23.92
CA ALA A 75 9.61 -7.47 24.63
C ALA A 75 10.82 -8.38 24.94
N THR A 76 11.90 -8.29 24.15
CA THR A 76 13.12 -9.11 24.32
C THR A 76 14.22 -8.43 25.14
N ALA A 77 14.05 -7.15 25.49
CA ALA A 77 14.97 -6.38 26.32
C ALA A 77 14.71 -6.48 27.84
N ARG A 78 13.99 -7.52 28.31
CA ARG A 78 13.77 -7.84 29.73
C ARG A 78 14.43 -9.16 30.08
#